data_AF-A0A1Q9RVT4-F1
#
_entry.id   AF-A0A1Q9RVT4-F1
#
_cell.length_a   1.000
_cell.length_b   1.000
_cell.length_c   1.000
_cell.angle_alpha   90.00
_cell.angle_beta   90.00
_cell.angle_gamma   90.00
#
_symmetry.space_group_name_H-M   'P 1'
#
loop_
_entity.id
_entity.type
_entity.pdbx_description
1 polymer ?
#
loop_
_entity_poly.entity_id
_entity_poly.type
_entity_poly.pdbx_seq_one_letter_code
_entity_poly.pdbx_strand_id
1 'polypeptide(L)'
;MIGRTWRAAVVVFSVVLLASCGQLFARERPWDHWSTRTVDELCRYPLDFFTDHLGRRGLEASSPIGKLDQKINGFGGCIVDGPKRSLTSLHVSASLELADDDPPEGLTADYEEREPVQVGADVVRVWSRDDGMGRELRADIDGWTGRLVVHLLVIGEPTGDVALADEHLPAAAEMLVRMTRDLKGPGRQPPR
;
A
#
# COMPACT_ATOMS: atom_id res chain seq x y z
N MET A 1 -6.68 -69.47 12.89
CA MET A 1 -5.90 -68.24 13.19
C MET A 1 -5.83 -67.37 11.93
N ILE A 2 -6.91 -66.64 11.60
CA ILE A 2 -6.96 -65.73 10.45
C ILE A 2 -7.72 -64.50 10.94
N GLY A 3 -7.01 -63.47 11.39
CA GLY A 3 -7.65 -62.30 12.00
C GLY A 3 -6.72 -61.14 12.34
N ARG A 4 -5.45 -61.19 11.92
CA ARG A 4 -4.45 -60.19 12.31
C ARG A 4 -3.92 -59.31 11.16
N THR A 5 -4.21 -59.63 9.90
CA THR A 5 -3.70 -58.85 8.75
C THR A 5 -4.64 -57.74 8.29
N TRP A 6 -5.93 -57.82 8.58
CA TRP A 6 -6.92 -56.83 8.11
C TRP A 6 -6.87 -55.48 8.83
N ARG A 7 -6.29 -55.42 10.04
CA ARG A 7 -6.19 -54.17 10.80
C ARG A 7 -5.04 -53.26 10.35
N ALA A 8 -3.99 -53.82 9.75
CA ALA A 8 -2.85 -53.03 9.29
C ALA A 8 -3.16 -52.26 7.98
N ALA A 9 -3.93 -52.85 7.07
CA ALA A 9 -4.27 -52.20 5.80
C ALA A 9 -5.17 -50.97 5.97
N VAL A 10 -6.13 -51.00 6.90
CA VAL A 10 -7.08 -49.91 7.13
C VAL A 10 -6.41 -48.69 7.79
N VAL A 11 -5.43 -48.91 8.68
CA VAL A 11 -4.72 -47.80 9.33
C VAL A 11 -3.81 -47.06 8.35
N VAL A 12 -3.13 -47.78 7.45
CA VAL A 12 -2.27 -47.15 6.43
C VAL A 12 -3.09 -46.35 5.42
N PHE A 13 -4.25 -46.85 5.00
CA PHE A 13 -5.11 -46.14 4.04
C PHE A 13 -5.69 -44.84 4.63
N SER A 14 -6.02 -44.82 5.93
CA SER A 14 -6.51 -43.62 6.61
C SER A 14 -5.44 -42.55 6.83
N VAL A 15 -4.17 -42.94 7.05
CA VAL A 15 -3.06 -41.98 7.20
C VAL A 15 -2.66 -41.38 5.85
N VAL A 16 -2.71 -42.15 4.76
CA VAL A 16 -2.42 -41.63 3.40
C VAL A 16 -3.52 -40.70 2.90
N LEU A 17 -4.80 -40.94 3.23
CA LEU A 17 -5.90 -40.05 2.84
C LEU A 17 -5.95 -38.73 3.65
N LEU A 18 -5.44 -38.71 4.88
CA LEU A 18 -5.34 -37.48 5.67
C LEU A 18 -4.11 -36.64 5.31
N ALA A 19 -3.05 -37.26 4.77
CA ALA A 19 -1.85 -36.54 4.34
C ALA A 19 -2.05 -35.73 3.05
N SER A 20 -3.04 -36.08 2.21
CA SER A 20 -3.28 -35.42 0.91
C SER A 20 -4.39 -34.35 0.92
N CYS A 21 -5.14 -34.19 2.00
CA CYS A 21 -6.10 -33.09 2.15
C CYS A 21 -5.51 -31.83 2.81
N GLY A 22 -4.26 -31.88 3.29
CA GLY A 22 -3.60 -30.75 3.97
C GLY A 22 -2.91 -29.75 3.04
N GLN A 23 -2.85 -30.00 1.73
CA GLN A 23 -2.15 -29.14 0.76
C GLN A 23 -3.09 -28.37 -0.19
N LEU A 24 -4.41 -28.53 -0.06
CA LEU A 24 -5.42 -27.85 -0.92
C LEU A 24 -5.69 -26.39 -0.58
N PHE A 25 -5.03 -25.84 0.45
CA PHE A 25 -5.06 -24.39 0.75
C PHE A 25 -3.67 -23.83 1.04
N ALA A 26 -2.63 -24.37 0.41
CA ALA A 26 -1.48 -23.53 0.11
C ALA A 26 -1.97 -22.53 -0.96
N ARG A 27 -2.71 -21.49 -0.53
CA ARG A 27 -2.90 -20.26 -1.31
C ARG A 27 -1.50 -19.94 -1.82
N GLU A 28 -1.29 -20.09 -3.12
CA GLU A 28 -0.12 -19.54 -3.80
C GLU A 28 -0.08 -18.09 -3.33
N ARG A 29 0.85 -17.77 -2.42
CA ARG A 29 1.09 -16.38 -2.06
C ARG A 29 1.59 -15.78 -3.37
N PRO A 30 0.83 -14.87 -3.99
CA PRO A 30 1.09 -14.53 -5.36
C PRO A 30 2.10 -13.40 -5.37
N TRP A 31 3.38 -13.75 -5.26
CA TRP A 31 4.51 -12.82 -5.34
C TRP A 31 4.72 -12.29 -6.78
N ASP A 32 3.86 -12.65 -7.73
CA ASP A 32 3.92 -12.26 -9.15
C ASP A 32 3.00 -11.06 -9.50
N HIS A 33 2.50 -10.33 -8.51
CA HIS A 33 1.72 -9.11 -8.75
C HIS A 33 2.59 -7.86 -8.78
N TRP A 34 3.18 -7.62 -9.94
CA TRP A 34 3.95 -6.42 -10.20
C TRP A 34 3.10 -5.43 -11.00
N SER A 35 3.16 -4.15 -10.64
CA SER A 35 2.71 -3.11 -11.55
C SER A 35 3.53 -3.15 -12.84
N THR A 36 2.94 -2.77 -13.97
CA THR A 36 3.70 -2.50 -15.19
C THR A 36 4.50 -1.20 -15.08
N ARG A 37 4.24 -0.39 -14.05
CA ARG A 37 4.86 0.89 -13.76
C ARG A 37 6.02 0.77 -12.78
N THR A 38 6.87 1.78 -12.78
CA THR A 38 8.10 1.87 -12.00
C THR A 38 7.93 2.68 -10.72
N VAL A 39 8.86 2.51 -9.76
CA VAL A 39 8.92 3.35 -8.55
C VAL A 39 9.23 4.81 -8.89
N ASP A 40 9.97 5.08 -9.97
CA ASP A 40 10.16 6.44 -10.49
C ASP A 40 8.83 7.10 -10.87
N GLU A 41 7.96 6.37 -11.59
CA GLU A 41 6.61 6.86 -11.94
C GLU A 41 5.75 7.08 -10.69
N LEU A 42 5.89 6.23 -9.65
CA LEU A 42 5.26 6.43 -8.36
C LEU A 42 5.72 7.74 -7.68
N CYS A 43 7.02 8.02 -7.72
CA CYS A 43 7.60 9.20 -7.09
C CYS A 43 7.19 10.53 -7.71
N ARG A 44 6.83 10.55 -9.00
CA ARG A 44 6.42 11.79 -9.69
C ARG A 44 5.15 12.40 -9.10
N TYR A 45 4.18 11.58 -8.69
CA TYR A 45 2.92 12.08 -8.11
C TYR A 45 3.11 12.94 -6.85
N PRO A 46 3.74 12.45 -5.77
CA PRO A 46 4.02 13.28 -4.61
C PRO A 46 4.99 14.41 -4.96
N LEU A 47 6.03 14.17 -5.76
CA LEU A 47 7.00 15.20 -6.10
C LEU A 47 6.35 16.41 -6.81
N ASP A 48 5.50 16.17 -7.81
CA ASP A 48 4.75 17.20 -8.52
C ASP A 48 3.75 17.90 -7.57
N PHE A 49 3.01 17.13 -6.75
CA PHE A 49 2.08 17.70 -5.78
C PHE A 49 2.76 18.66 -4.79
N PHE A 50 3.82 18.22 -4.12
CA PHE A 50 4.51 19.04 -3.12
C PHE A 50 5.25 20.22 -3.76
N THR A 51 5.74 20.08 -4.99
CA THR A 51 6.37 21.18 -5.74
C THR A 51 5.37 22.21 -6.19
N ASP A 52 4.29 21.79 -6.84
CA ASP A 52 3.37 22.68 -7.54
C ASP A 52 2.26 23.23 -6.64
N HIS A 53 1.71 22.40 -5.76
CA HIS A 53 0.61 22.81 -4.88
C HIS A 53 1.11 23.44 -3.58
N LEU A 54 2.25 22.98 -3.06
CA LEU A 54 2.77 23.42 -1.76
C LEU A 54 4.06 24.26 -1.88
N GLY A 55 4.53 24.53 -3.10
CA GLY A 55 5.69 25.39 -3.36
C GLY A 55 7.01 24.83 -2.81
N ARG A 56 7.08 23.53 -2.49
CA ARG A 56 8.26 22.89 -1.90
C ARG A 56 9.25 22.53 -3.01
N ARG A 57 10.34 23.28 -3.10
CA ARG A 57 11.39 23.06 -4.12
C ARG A 57 12.59 22.30 -3.57
N GLY A 58 13.34 21.66 -4.47
CA GLY A 58 14.56 20.92 -4.12
C GLY A 58 14.27 19.61 -3.39
N LEU A 59 13.11 18.99 -3.68
CA LEU A 59 12.76 17.67 -3.18
C LEU A 59 13.54 16.60 -3.93
N GLU A 60 13.98 15.57 -3.22
CA GLU A 60 14.69 14.42 -3.77
C GLU A 60 13.84 13.17 -3.59
N ALA A 61 13.66 12.43 -4.68
CA ALA A 61 12.97 11.15 -4.68
C ALA A 61 13.96 10.00 -4.51
N SER A 62 13.60 9.04 -3.67
CA SER A 62 14.37 7.81 -3.46
C SER A 62 13.43 6.62 -3.24
N SER A 63 14.01 5.43 -3.19
CA SER A 63 13.27 4.20 -2.83
C SER A 63 13.91 3.58 -1.58
N PRO A 64 13.12 3.03 -0.65
CA PRO A 64 13.65 2.31 0.52
C PRO A 64 14.65 1.20 0.17
N ILE A 65 14.53 0.63 -1.04
CA ILE A 65 15.39 -0.45 -1.55
C ILE A 65 16.39 0.02 -2.62
N GLY A 66 16.53 1.34 -2.80
CA GLY A 66 17.61 1.97 -3.56
C GLY A 66 17.52 1.88 -5.08
N LYS A 67 16.41 1.40 -5.65
CA LYS A 67 16.21 1.28 -7.11
C LYS A 67 14.91 1.95 -7.55
N LEU A 68 14.99 2.99 -8.38
CA LEU A 68 13.81 3.72 -8.88
C LEU A 68 13.23 3.08 -10.16
N ASP A 69 14.06 2.41 -10.95
CA ASP A 69 13.68 1.77 -12.22
C ASP A 69 12.94 0.44 -12.07
N GLN A 70 12.88 -0.09 -10.84
CA GLN A 70 12.16 -1.32 -10.55
C GLN A 70 10.64 -1.11 -10.65
N LYS A 71 9.95 -2.19 -11.00
CA LYS A 71 8.49 -2.24 -10.97
C LYS A 71 7.96 -2.14 -9.54
N ILE A 72 6.80 -1.49 -9.39
CA ILE A 72 6.11 -1.39 -8.09
C ILE A 72 5.61 -2.79 -7.70
N ASN A 73 5.85 -3.17 -6.45
CA ASN A 73 5.35 -4.38 -5.81
C ASN A 73 4.98 -4.06 -4.35
N GLY A 74 4.45 -5.04 -3.60
CA GLY A 74 4.03 -4.85 -2.20
C GLY A 74 5.14 -4.47 -1.19
N PHE A 75 6.40 -4.29 -1.65
CA PHE A 75 7.52 -3.80 -0.85
C PHE A 75 8.15 -2.52 -1.43
N GLY A 76 7.72 -2.09 -2.62
CA GLY A 76 8.26 -0.97 -3.36
C GLY A 76 7.49 0.31 -3.04
N GLY A 77 8.14 1.23 -2.32
CA GLY A 77 7.62 2.57 -2.05
C GLY A 77 8.50 3.66 -2.65
N CYS A 78 7.93 4.85 -2.73
CA CYS A 78 8.66 6.08 -2.97
C CYS A 78 8.85 6.83 -1.65
N ILE A 79 10.03 7.41 -1.45
CA ILE A 79 10.30 8.42 -0.44
C ILE A 79 10.60 9.75 -1.14
N VAL A 80 9.92 10.83 -0.78
CA VAL A 80 10.26 12.20 -1.20
C VAL A 80 10.69 13.00 0.00
N ASP A 81 11.95 13.41 0.01
CA ASP A 81 12.57 14.16 1.10
C ASP A 81 12.85 15.61 0.68
N GLY A 82 12.56 16.54 1.60
CA GLY A 82 12.92 17.95 1.44
C GLY A 82 14.35 18.27 1.87
N PRO A 83 14.91 19.40 1.40
CA PRO A 83 16.25 19.81 1.80
C PRO A 83 16.30 20.04 3.31
N LYS A 84 17.32 19.47 3.98
CA LYS A 84 17.56 19.62 5.42
C LYS A 84 18.00 21.05 5.75
N ARG A 85 17.09 22.01 5.67
CA ARG A 85 17.30 23.39 6.09
C ARG A 85 16.62 23.57 7.44
N SER A 86 17.29 24.21 8.39
CA SER A 86 16.70 24.60 9.69
C SER A 86 16.03 23.45 10.44
N LEU A 87 16.82 22.46 10.89
CA LEU A 87 16.44 21.31 11.73
C LEU A 87 15.28 20.43 11.23
N THR A 88 14.54 20.84 10.21
CA THR A 88 13.23 20.30 9.83
C THR A 88 13.28 19.84 8.37
N SER A 89 12.74 18.67 8.06
CA SER A 89 12.64 18.11 6.70
C SER A 89 11.26 17.51 6.46
N LEU A 90 10.69 17.78 5.29
CA LEU A 90 9.52 17.06 4.80
C LEU A 90 9.93 15.62 4.46
N HIS A 91 9.16 14.64 4.92
CA HIS A 91 9.32 13.24 4.57
C HIS A 91 7.98 12.70 4.10
N VAL A 92 7.93 12.27 2.83
CA VAL A 92 6.72 11.71 2.22
C VAL A 92 7.01 10.28 1.82
N SER A 93 6.16 9.35 2.24
CA SER A 93 6.17 7.98 1.76
C SER A 93 4.91 7.69 0.96
N ALA A 94 5.07 7.18 -0.26
CA ALA A 94 3.98 6.70 -1.09
C ALA A 94 4.19 5.22 -1.38
N SER A 95 3.15 4.40 -1.21
CA SER A 95 3.17 2.97 -1.56
C SER A 95 1.88 2.56 -2.26
N LEU A 96 1.98 1.44 -2.98
CA LEU A 96 0.86 0.81 -3.66
C LEU A 96 0.92 -0.69 -3.37
N GLU A 97 -0.12 -1.20 -2.74
CA GLU A 97 -0.21 -2.57 -2.24
C GLU A 97 -1.49 -3.23 -2.80
N LEU A 98 -1.50 -4.55 -2.91
CA LEU A 98 -2.77 -5.23 -3.19
C LEU A 98 -3.68 -5.06 -1.98
N ALA A 99 -4.94 -4.75 -2.23
CA ALA A 99 -5.93 -4.72 -1.17
C ALA A 99 -6.03 -6.14 -0.57
N ASP A 100 -5.96 -6.21 0.75
CA ASP A 100 -6.33 -7.43 1.46
C ASP A 100 -7.82 -7.72 1.22
N ASP A 101 -8.22 -9.00 1.18
CA ASP A 101 -9.60 -9.42 0.92
C ASP A 101 -10.60 -8.89 1.96
N ASP A 102 -10.10 -8.62 3.17
CA ASP A 102 -10.77 -7.82 4.17
C ASP A 102 -9.92 -6.56 4.39
N PRO A 103 -10.49 -5.34 4.34
CA PRO A 103 -9.80 -4.21 4.93
C PRO A 103 -9.47 -4.63 6.36
N PRO A 104 -8.21 -4.57 6.84
CA PRO A 104 -7.88 -5.02 8.18
C PRO A 104 -8.92 -4.46 9.13
N GLU A 105 -9.59 -5.31 9.92
CA GLU A 105 -10.80 -4.97 10.70
C GLU A 105 -10.60 -3.77 11.68
N GLY A 106 -9.39 -3.20 11.77
CA GLY A 106 -9.05 -1.96 12.47
C GLY A 106 -8.83 -0.70 11.61
N LEU A 107 -8.89 -0.76 10.27
CA LEU A 107 -8.70 0.41 9.40
C LEU A 107 -9.77 1.48 9.64
N THR A 108 -11.03 1.10 9.88
CA THR A 108 -12.11 2.06 10.10
C THR A 108 -12.17 2.61 11.52
N ALA A 109 -11.52 1.96 12.49
CA ALA A 109 -11.53 2.41 13.88
C ALA A 109 -10.60 3.61 14.11
N ASP A 110 -9.46 3.61 13.40
CA ASP A 110 -8.42 4.63 13.55
C ASP A 110 -8.41 5.68 12.43
N TYR A 111 -9.28 5.54 11.41
CA TYR A 111 -9.32 6.45 10.27
C TYR A 111 -10.68 7.12 10.16
N GLU A 112 -10.63 8.41 9.82
CA GLU A 112 -11.79 9.19 9.45
C GLU A 112 -12.05 9.03 7.95
N GLU A 113 -13.27 8.61 7.61
CA GLU A 113 -13.73 8.61 6.21
C GLU A 113 -13.86 10.05 5.72
N ARG A 114 -13.24 10.36 4.58
CA ARG A 114 -13.31 11.67 3.93
C ARG A 114 -14.47 11.71 2.95
N GLU A 115 -14.85 12.92 2.55
CA GLU A 115 -15.80 13.08 1.45
C GLU A 115 -15.32 12.30 0.21
N PRO A 116 -16.21 11.56 -0.47
CA PRO A 116 -15.81 10.77 -1.62
C PRO A 116 -15.18 11.64 -2.70
N VAL A 117 -14.04 11.18 -3.23
CA VAL A 117 -13.31 11.90 -4.26
C VAL A 117 -13.77 11.40 -5.62
N GLN A 118 -14.28 12.32 -6.45
CA GLN A 118 -14.63 12.02 -7.82
C GLN A 118 -13.43 12.29 -8.74
N VAL A 119 -12.95 11.25 -9.41
CA VAL A 119 -11.90 11.38 -10.43
C VAL A 119 -12.38 10.71 -11.70
N GLY A 120 -12.79 11.51 -12.69
CA GLY A 120 -13.43 11.01 -13.90
C GLY A 120 -14.84 10.48 -13.61
N ALA A 121 -15.10 9.23 -13.96
CA ALA A 121 -16.40 8.58 -13.78
C ALA A 121 -16.57 7.85 -12.43
N ASP A 122 -15.47 7.53 -11.72
CA ASP A 122 -15.55 6.79 -10.47
C ASP A 122 -15.56 7.72 -9.26
N VAL A 123 -16.30 7.29 -8.25
CA VAL A 123 -16.34 7.87 -6.91
C VAL A 123 -15.57 6.94 -5.98
N VAL A 124 -14.45 7.42 -5.44
CA VAL A 124 -13.54 6.62 -4.62
C VAL A 124 -13.58 7.12 -3.18
N ARG A 125 -13.71 6.20 -2.23
CA ARG A 125 -13.61 6.53 -0.80
C ARG A 125 -12.14 6.70 -0.43
N VAL A 126 -11.87 7.75 0.33
CA VAL A 126 -10.53 8.03 0.86
C VAL A 126 -10.63 8.10 2.37
N TRP A 127 -9.70 7.45 3.05
CA TRP A 127 -9.61 7.48 4.51
C TRP A 127 -8.39 8.28 4.92
N SER A 128 -8.51 9.02 6.02
CA SER A 128 -7.41 9.80 6.59
C SER A 128 -7.20 9.49 8.06
N ARG A 129 -5.95 9.50 8.50
CA ARG A 129 -5.60 9.40 9.91
C ARG A 129 -4.54 10.43 10.25
N ASP A 130 -4.76 11.12 11.37
CA ASP A 130 -3.70 11.85 12.10
C ASP A 130 -3.08 10.89 13.12
N ASP A 131 -1.78 10.69 13.06
CA ASP A 131 -1.07 9.87 14.05
C ASP A 131 -0.28 10.72 15.07
N GLY A 132 -0.49 12.04 15.07
CA GLY A 132 0.22 12.98 15.92
C GLY A 132 1.68 13.23 15.49
N MET A 133 2.12 12.61 14.39
CA MET A 133 3.45 12.74 13.78
C MET A 133 3.36 13.17 12.30
N GLY A 134 2.17 13.06 11.73
CA GLY A 134 1.78 13.63 10.46
C GLY A 134 0.44 13.09 9.99
N ARG A 135 0.29 12.99 8.67
CA ARG A 135 -0.98 12.62 8.03
C ARG A 135 -0.80 11.40 7.16
N GLU A 136 -1.68 10.42 7.33
CA GLU A 136 -1.81 9.27 6.46
C GLU A 136 -3.13 9.35 5.66
N LEU A 137 -3.06 9.09 4.35
CA LEU A 137 -4.20 8.94 3.45
C LEU A 137 -4.16 7.56 2.79
N ARG A 138 -5.35 6.96 2.61
CA ARG A 138 -5.52 5.67 1.93
C ARG A 138 -6.70 5.70 0.96
N ALA A 139 -6.55 5.01 -0.17
CA ALA A 139 -7.61 4.86 -1.17
C ALA A 139 -7.57 3.46 -1.78
N ASP A 140 -8.73 2.79 -1.82
CA ASP A 140 -8.88 1.45 -2.40
C ASP A 140 -9.58 1.53 -3.76
N ILE A 141 -8.94 0.96 -4.79
CA ILE A 141 -9.41 0.99 -6.18
C ILE A 141 -9.12 -0.37 -6.83
N ASP A 142 -10.16 -1.09 -7.25
CA ASP A 142 -10.06 -2.36 -8.01
C ASP A 142 -9.10 -3.39 -7.40
N GLY A 143 -9.15 -3.58 -6.08
CA GLY A 143 -8.30 -4.54 -5.37
C GLY A 143 -6.86 -4.07 -5.16
N TRP A 144 -6.60 -2.77 -5.30
CA TRP A 144 -5.33 -2.12 -4.95
C TRP A 144 -5.57 -1.02 -3.92
N THR A 145 -4.67 -0.92 -2.94
CA THR A 145 -4.64 0.13 -1.93
C THR A 145 -3.46 1.05 -2.20
N GLY A 146 -3.75 2.31 -2.49
CA GLY A 146 -2.74 3.36 -2.46
C GLY A 146 -2.63 3.97 -1.07
N ARG A 147 -1.41 4.26 -0.66
CA ARG A 147 -1.11 4.87 0.63
C ARG A 147 -0.18 6.07 0.45
N LEU A 148 -0.50 7.16 1.14
CA LEU A 148 0.34 8.35 1.24
C LEU A 148 0.53 8.69 2.72
N VAL A 149 1.78 8.77 3.16
CA VAL A 149 2.15 9.18 4.52
C VAL A 149 3.00 10.43 4.43
N VAL A 150 2.66 11.47 5.17
CA VAL A 150 3.32 12.77 5.15
C VAL A 150 3.73 13.14 6.55
N HIS A 151 5.04 13.17 6.82
CA HIS A 151 5.61 13.61 8.08
C HIS A 151 6.42 14.89 7.91
N LEU A 152 6.43 15.71 8.95
CA LEU A 152 7.47 16.71 9.15
C LEU A 152 8.46 16.14 10.16
N LEU A 153 9.74 16.05 9.81
CA LEU A 153 10.77 15.52 10.70
C LEU A 153 11.63 16.67 11.23
N VAL A 154 11.93 16.72 12.52
CA VAL A 154 13.03 17.51 13.09
C VAL A 154 14.18 16.57 13.44
N ILE A 155 15.37 16.77 12.85
CA ILE A 155 16.56 15.88 12.91
C ILE A 155 16.21 14.43 13.30
N GLY A 156 15.74 13.65 12.32
CA GLY A 156 15.55 12.21 12.50
C GLY A 156 14.36 11.81 13.39
N GLU A 157 13.63 12.76 13.97
CA GLU A 157 12.44 12.50 14.76
C GLU A 157 11.22 13.18 14.10
N PRO A 158 10.10 12.47 13.92
CA PRO A 158 8.87 13.11 13.48
C PRO A 158 8.39 14.13 14.50
N THR A 159 7.91 15.26 14.00
CA THR A 159 7.24 16.29 14.81
C THR A 159 5.74 16.22 14.59
N GLY A 160 4.96 16.52 15.63
CA GLY A 160 3.50 16.65 15.52
C GLY A 160 3.01 17.87 14.73
N ASP A 161 3.93 18.64 14.14
CA ASP A 161 3.57 19.67 13.17
C ASP A 161 3.18 18.99 11.84
N VAL A 162 1.91 19.09 11.49
CA VAL A 162 1.36 18.43 10.31
C VAL A 162 1.84 19.15 9.04
N ALA A 163 2.66 18.48 8.22
CA ALA A 163 3.11 19.02 6.93
C ALA A 163 1.98 19.18 5.89
N LEU A 164 0.85 18.48 6.08
CA LEU A 164 -0.33 18.54 5.22
C LEU A 164 -1.55 19.06 6.01
N ALA A 165 -1.82 20.36 5.91
CA ALA A 165 -2.98 20.99 6.54
C ALA A 165 -4.32 20.51 5.93
N ASP A 166 -5.41 20.67 6.70
CA ASP A 166 -6.75 20.20 6.32
C ASP A 166 -7.23 20.76 4.98
N GLU A 167 -6.87 22.00 4.65
CA GLU A 167 -7.19 22.66 3.38
C GLU A 167 -6.54 21.98 2.15
N HIS A 168 -5.46 21.24 2.34
CA HIS A 168 -4.77 20.51 1.27
C HIS A 168 -5.27 19.07 1.12
N LEU A 169 -6.03 18.55 2.08
CA LEU A 169 -6.50 17.17 2.08
C LEU A 169 -7.32 16.79 0.83
N PRO A 170 -8.23 17.64 0.30
CA PRO A 170 -8.95 17.30 -0.92
C PRO A 170 -8.03 17.09 -2.12
N ALA A 171 -7.05 17.98 -2.32
CA ALA A 171 -6.10 17.89 -3.42
C ALA A 171 -5.13 16.70 -3.27
N ALA A 172 -4.69 16.42 -2.04
CA ALA A 172 -3.87 15.25 -1.74
C ALA A 172 -4.64 13.94 -1.97
N ALA A 173 -5.92 13.90 -1.60
CA ALA A 173 -6.80 12.76 -1.83
C ALA A 173 -7.04 12.53 -3.34
N GLU A 174 -7.25 13.60 -4.11
CA GLU A 174 -7.36 13.50 -5.58
C GLU A 174 -6.06 12.99 -6.22
N MET A 175 -4.91 13.48 -5.78
CA MET A 175 -3.60 12.99 -6.23
C MET A 175 -3.41 11.51 -5.90
N LEU A 176 -3.74 11.08 -4.68
CA LEU A 176 -3.69 9.68 -4.25
C LEU A 176 -4.56 8.79 -5.14
N VAL A 177 -5.82 9.19 -5.40
CA VAL A 177 -6.73 8.43 -6.25
C VAL A 177 -6.20 8.30 -7.69
N ARG A 178 -5.68 9.39 -8.27
CA ARG A 178 -5.05 9.36 -9.60
C ARG A 178 -3.83 8.44 -9.63
N MET A 179 -2.93 8.59 -8.66
CA MET A 179 -1.73 7.76 -8.50
C MET A 179 -2.10 6.27 -8.45
N THR A 180 -3.02 5.88 -7.58
CA THR A 180 -3.47 4.48 -7.44
C THR A 180 -4.06 3.96 -8.73
N ARG A 181 -4.93 4.73 -9.40
CA ARG A 181 -5.58 4.30 -10.63
C ARG A 181 -4.60 4.12 -11.78
N ASP A 182 -3.67 5.06 -11.95
CA ASP A 182 -2.77 5.08 -13.10
C ASP A 182 -1.60 4.09 -12.95
N LEU A 183 -1.26 3.78 -11.69
CA LEU A 183 -0.13 2.91 -11.35
C LEU A 183 -0.51 1.50 -10.93
N LYS A 184 -1.80 1.19 -10.74
CA LYS A 184 -2.22 -0.19 -10.46
C LYS A 184 -1.76 -1.15 -11.56
N GLY A 185 -1.28 -2.30 -11.12
CA GLY A 185 -1.05 -3.43 -12.02
C GLY A 185 -2.36 -4.08 -12.44
N PRO A 186 -2.31 -5.10 -13.32
CA PRO A 186 -3.45 -5.98 -13.51
C PRO A 186 -3.84 -6.55 -12.12
N GLY A 187 -5.04 -6.24 -11.65
CA GLY A 187 -5.60 -6.83 -10.43
C GLY A 187 -5.67 -8.35 -10.55
N ARG A 188 -6.01 -9.05 -9.45
CA ARG A 188 -6.13 -10.51 -9.42
C ARG A 188 -6.81 -11.02 -10.69
N GLN A 189 -6.10 -11.82 -11.50
CA GLN A 189 -6.75 -12.50 -12.61
C GLN A 189 -7.79 -13.45 -12.00
N PRO A 190 -9.08 -13.37 -12.40
CA PRO A 190 -9.99 -14.45 -12.08
C PRO A 190 -9.41 -15.74 -12.68
N PRO A 191 -9.52 -16.89 -11.98
CA PRO A 191 -8.98 -18.14 -12.50
C PRO A 191 -9.59 -18.42 -13.88
N ARG A 192 -8.72 -18.77 -14.83
CA ARG A 192 -9.13 -19.27 -16.15
C ARG A 192 -9.79 -20.64 -16.03
#